data_AF-A0A843WWA4-F1
#
_entry.id   AF-A0A843WWA4-F1
#
_cell.length_a   1.000
_cell.length_b   1.000
_cell.length_c   1.000
_cell.angle_alpha   90.00
_cell.angle_beta   90.00
_cell.angle_gamma   90.00
#
_symmetry.space_group_name_H-M   'P 1'
#
loop_
_entity.id
_entity.type
_entity.pdbx_description
1 polymer ?
#
loop_
_entity_poly.entity_id
_entity_poly.type
_entity_poly.pdbx_seq_one_letter_code
_entity_poly.pdbx_strand_id
1 'polypeptide(L)'
;CNRSTHPEKNVHTSGSVSYATHNQKLCHELERAPTFRKLFDRTHKRKGTDDYVSESARTSAETYDRTMADRYAEGTPQPDLDPEAWVDAAGEPRKLGSSVRLWG
;
A
#
# COMPACT_ATOMS: atom_id res chain seq x y z
N CYS A 1 15.59 -44.08 20.81
CA CYS A 1 15.43 -43.33 19.54
C CYS A 1 14.29 -42.34 19.70
N ASN A 2 14.58 -41.04 19.80
CA ASN A 2 13.59 -39.98 19.55
C ASN A 2 14.32 -38.81 18.89
N ARG A 3 14.00 -38.62 17.61
CA ARG A 3 14.46 -37.55 16.73
C ARG A 3 13.85 -36.24 17.25
N SER A 4 14.63 -35.47 18.00
CA SER A 4 14.26 -34.11 18.39
C SER A 4 14.39 -33.22 17.15
N THR A 5 13.25 -32.87 16.57
CA THR A 5 13.15 -31.87 15.50
C THR A 5 13.54 -30.52 16.07
N HIS A 6 14.68 -29.98 15.63
CA HIS A 6 14.98 -28.56 15.80
C HIS A 6 13.94 -27.76 15.01
N PRO A 7 13.11 -26.91 15.63
CA PRO A 7 12.48 -25.85 14.86
C PRO A 7 13.59 -24.87 14.53
N GLU A 8 14.12 -24.96 13.30
CA GLU A 8 14.81 -23.82 12.71
C GLU A 8 13.83 -22.66 12.77
N LYS A 9 14.10 -21.78 13.72
CA LYS A 9 13.38 -20.54 13.91
C LYS A 9 13.66 -19.79 12.62
N ASN A 10 12.72 -19.82 11.69
CA ASN A 10 12.72 -18.92 10.55
C ASN A 10 12.55 -17.53 11.16
N VAL A 11 13.68 -16.93 11.57
CA VAL A 11 13.73 -15.57 12.10
C VAL A 11 13.32 -14.72 10.93
N HIS A 12 12.04 -14.37 10.91
CA HIS A 12 11.54 -13.33 10.04
C HIS A 12 12.31 -12.07 10.42
N THR A 13 13.40 -11.77 9.70
CA THR A 13 14.04 -10.45 9.70
C THR A 13 13.06 -9.50 9.03
N SER A 14 11.97 -9.19 9.72
CA SER A 14 10.97 -8.21 9.30
C SER A 14 11.57 -6.82 9.44
N GLY A 15 12.64 -6.54 8.70
CA GLY A 15 13.13 -5.20 8.47
C GLY A 15 12.21 -4.51 7.46
N SER A 16 10.91 -4.46 7.77
CA SER A 16 9.94 -3.74 6.97
C SER A 16 10.29 -2.26 7.10
N VAL A 17 10.83 -1.69 6.03
CA VAL A 17 11.13 -0.26 5.98
C VAL A 17 9.81 0.49 6.10
N SER A 18 9.71 1.41 7.06
CA SER A 18 8.47 2.15 7.29
C SER A 18 8.09 2.99 6.07
N TYR A 19 6.79 3.26 5.91
CA TYR A 19 6.29 4.18 4.88
C TYR A 19 6.94 5.57 4.97
N ALA A 20 7.22 6.05 6.20
CA ALA A 20 7.93 7.31 6.43
C ALA A 20 9.38 7.27 5.88
N THR A 21 10.07 6.13 6.02
CA THR A 21 11.41 5.95 5.45
C THR A 21 11.37 5.90 3.93
N HIS A 22 10.35 5.26 3.33
CA HIS A 22 10.14 5.33 1.89
C HIS A 22 9.87 6.76 1.43
N ASN A 23 9.06 7.52 2.17
CA ASN A 23 8.76 8.92 1.89
C ASN A 23 10.03 9.78 1.90
N GLN A 24 10.83 9.69 2.96
CA GLN A 24 12.09 10.45 3.07
C GLN A 24 13.06 10.16 1.93
N LYS A 25 13.23 8.88 1.56
CA LYS A 25 14.08 8.49 0.42
C LYS A 25 13.55 9.08 -0.88
N LEU A 26 12.24 9.02 -1.09
CA LEU A 26 11.62 9.51 -2.31
C LEU A 26 11.61 11.04 -2.38
N CYS A 27 11.50 11.74 -1.24
CA CYS A 27 11.70 13.19 -1.15
C CYS A 27 13.09 13.60 -1.63
N HIS A 28 14.12 12.86 -1.19
CA HIS A 28 15.50 13.12 -1.58
C HIS A 28 15.76 12.75 -3.05
N GLU A 29 15.18 11.64 -3.54
CA GLU A 29 15.32 11.21 -4.94
C GLU A 29 14.62 12.18 -5.92
N LEU A 30 13.51 12.80 -5.52
CA LEU A 30 12.73 13.70 -6.38
C LEU A 30 13.01 15.19 -6.13
N GLU A 31 13.81 15.53 -5.12
CA GLU A 31 14.05 16.90 -4.63
C GLU A 31 12.77 17.68 -4.29
N ARG A 32 11.66 16.96 -4.06
CA ARG A 32 10.34 17.49 -3.72
C ARG A 32 9.53 16.48 -2.93
N ALA A 33 8.47 16.94 -2.27
CA ALA A 33 7.52 16.02 -1.64
C ALA A 33 6.92 15.08 -2.71
N PRO A 34 7.01 13.75 -2.51
CA PRO A 34 6.42 12.80 -3.44
C PRO A 34 4.90 12.82 -3.31
N THR A 35 4.22 12.76 -4.44
CA THR A 35 2.77 12.48 -4.49
C THR A 35 2.49 11.11 -3.88
N PHE A 36 1.31 10.93 -3.27
CA PHE A 36 0.88 9.66 -2.71
C PHE A 36 1.04 8.49 -3.71
N ARG A 37 0.68 8.71 -4.98
CA ARG A 37 0.79 7.70 -6.03
C ARG A 37 2.22 7.19 -6.24
N LYS A 38 3.20 8.08 -6.34
CA LYS A 38 4.62 7.69 -6.46
C LYS A 38 5.11 6.90 -5.25
N LEU A 39 4.63 7.24 -4.05
CA LEU A 39 4.99 6.53 -2.83
C LEU A 39 4.32 5.14 -2.77
N PHE A 40 3.08 5.03 -3.25
CA PHE A 40 2.38 3.76 -3.43
C PHE A 40 3.12 2.86 -4.43
N ASP A 41 3.47 3.37 -5.62
CA ASP A 41 4.22 2.63 -6.63
C ASP A 41 5.59 2.17 -6.10
N ARG A 42 6.31 3.02 -5.35
CA ARG A 42 7.60 2.66 -4.73
C ARG A 42 7.51 1.50 -3.75
N THR A 43 6.37 1.33 -3.10
CA THR A 43 6.15 0.29 -2.07
C THR A 43 5.45 -0.95 -2.62
N HIS A 44 4.69 -0.81 -3.70
CA HIS A 44 3.85 -1.87 -4.27
C HIS A 44 4.27 -2.32 -5.66
N LYS A 45 5.32 -1.74 -6.27
CA LYS A 45 5.99 -2.30 -7.45
C LYS A 45 7.24 -3.08 -7.06
N ARG A 46 7.53 -4.13 -7.82
CA ARG A 46 8.77 -4.91 -7.65
C ARG A 46 9.96 -4.05 -8.06
N LYS A 47 11.04 -4.08 -7.28
CA LYS A 47 12.24 -3.31 -7.60
C LYS A 47 12.80 -3.77 -8.95
N GLY A 48 12.96 -2.82 -9.88
CA GLY A 48 13.53 -3.09 -11.20
C GLY A 48 12.54 -3.60 -12.24
N THR A 49 11.25 -3.70 -11.90
CA THR A 49 10.18 -3.91 -12.88
C THR A 49 9.08 -2.88 -12.68
N ASP A 50 8.18 -2.74 -13.67
CA ASP A 50 6.99 -1.92 -13.52
C ASP A 50 5.79 -2.72 -12.94
N ASP A 51 6.03 -3.98 -12.58
CA ASP A 51 4.97 -4.88 -12.13
C ASP A 51 4.63 -4.68 -10.66
N TYR A 52 3.33 -4.64 -10.38
CA TYR A 52 2.83 -4.67 -9.02
C TYR A 52 3.15 -6.00 -8.31
N VAL A 53 3.44 -5.91 -7.02
CA VAL A 53 3.69 -7.06 -6.15
C VAL A 53 2.45 -7.95 -6.00
N SER A 54 1.25 -7.37 -6.13
CA SER A 54 -0.03 -8.06 -6.09
C SER A 54 -1.02 -7.47 -7.12
N GLU A 55 -1.96 -8.31 -7.57
CA GLU A 55 -3.07 -7.86 -8.42
C GLU A 55 -3.96 -6.85 -7.68
N SER A 56 -4.19 -7.04 -6.38
CA SER A 56 -4.95 -6.08 -5.57
C SER A 56 -4.33 -4.68 -5.58
N ALA A 57 -3.00 -4.58 -5.47
CA ALA A 57 -2.32 -3.29 -5.51
C ALA A 57 -2.45 -2.62 -6.87
N ARG A 58 -2.39 -3.41 -7.95
CA ARG A 58 -2.64 -2.93 -9.31
C ARG A 58 -4.07 -2.39 -9.44
N THR A 59 -5.07 -3.17 -9.03
CA THR A 59 -6.48 -2.78 -9.13
C THR A 59 -6.78 -1.53 -8.31
N SER A 60 -6.22 -1.40 -7.10
CA SER A 60 -6.39 -0.18 -6.29
C SER A 60 -5.71 1.02 -6.91
N ALA A 61 -4.52 0.87 -7.48
CA ALA A 61 -3.85 1.93 -8.23
C ALA A 61 -4.68 2.37 -9.45
N GLU A 62 -5.13 1.45 -10.28
CA GLU A 62 -5.92 1.75 -11.47
C GLU A 62 -7.28 2.39 -11.12
N THR A 63 -7.94 1.89 -10.07
CA THR A 63 -9.22 2.45 -9.61
C THR A 63 -9.03 3.86 -9.07
N TYR A 64 -7.99 4.11 -8.28
CA TYR A 64 -7.69 5.43 -7.76
C TYR A 64 -7.42 6.45 -8.88
N ASP A 65 -6.62 6.07 -9.89
CA ASP A 65 -6.34 6.97 -11.03
C ASP A 65 -7.62 7.31 -11.79
N ARG A 66 -8.48 6.31 -12.02
CA ARG A 66 -9.77 6.54 -12.67
C ARG A 66 -10.66 7.46 -11.85
N THR A 67 -10.81 7.22 -10.55
CA THR A 67 -11.62 8.07 -9.67
C THR A 67 -11.07 9.49 -9.59
N MET A 68 -9.74 9.66 -9.55
CA MET A 68 -9.11 10.98 -9.59
C MET A 68 -9.34 11.69 -10.93
N ALA A 69 -9.24 10.98 -12.06
CA ALA A 69 -9.52 11.54 -13.37
C ALA A 69 -11.00 11.93 -13.56
N ASP A 70 -11.92 11.13 -13.02
CA ASP A 70 -13.36 11.40 -13.08
C ASP A 70 -13.77 12.57 -12.18
N ARG A 71 -13.19 12.68 -10.97
CA ARG A 71 -13.50 13.75 -10.01
C ARG A 71 -12.84 15.08 -10.34
N TYR A 72 -11.61 15.02 -10.83
CA TYR A 72 -10.80 16.19 -11.12
C TYR A 72 -10.53 16.24 -12.62
N ALA A 73 -11.55 16.69 -13.35
CA ALA A 73 -11.46 16.95 -14.79
C ALA A 73 -10.33 17.95 -15.11
N GLU A 74 -9.87 17.90 -16.36
CA GLU A 74 -8.78 18.74 -16.88
C GLU A 74 -9.00 20.23 -16.54
N GLY A 75 -8.10 20.80 -15.74
CA GLY A 75 -8.16 22.20 -15.30
C GLY A 75 -8.56 22.42 -13.83
N THR A 76 -8.95 21.38 -13.09
CA THR A 76 -9.12 21.47 -11.62
C THR A 76 -7.82 21.13 -10.88
N PRO A 77 -7.47 21.85 -9.79
CA PRO A 77 -6.32 21.49 -8.98
C PRO A 77 -6.55 20.11 -8.33
N GLN A 78 -5.76 19.12 -8.73
CA GLN A 78 -5.80 17.79 -8.12
C GLN A 78 -5.09 17.83 -6.76
N PRO A 79 -5.71 17.35 -5.68
CA PRO A 79 -5.02 17.19 -4.41
C PRO A 79 -3.99 16.06 -4.50
N ASP A 80 -2.95 16.12 -3.67
CA ASP A 80 -1.91 15.07 -3.62
C ASP A 80 -2.46 13.70 -3.19
N LEU A 81 -3.54 13.70 -2.40
CA LEU A 81 -4.32 12.53 -1.99
C LEU A 81 -5.78 12.95 -1.82
N ASP A 82 -6.71 12.26 -2.49
CA ASP A 82 -8.13 12.29 -2.17
C ASP A 82 -8.46 11.07 -1.29
N PRO A 83 -8.69 11.26 0.03
CA PRO A 83 -8.95 10.17 0.95
C PRO A 83 -10.18 9.35 0.57
N GLU A 84 -11.22 9.98 0.04
CA GLU A 84 -12.46 9.32 -0.37
C GLU A 84 -12.25 8.49 -1.63
N ALA A 85 -11.48 9.01 -2.59
CA ALA A 85 -11.11 8.24 -3.78
C ALA A 85 -10.22 7.05 -3.42
N TRP A 86 -9.34 7.22 -2.42
CA TRP A 86 -8.50 6.15 -1.93
C TRP A 86 -9.28 5.06 -1.20
N VAL A 87 -10.25 5.43 -0.34
CA VAL A 87 -11.11 4.45 0.33
C VAL A 87 -11.92 3.63 -0.69
N ASP A 88 -12.44 4.27 -1.74
CA ASP A 88 -13.15 3.58 -2.82
C ASP A 88 -12.22 2.59 -3.58
N ALA A 89 -10.99 3.01 -3.85
CA ALA A 89 -10.03 2.23 -4.64
C ALA A 89 -9.31 1.11 -3.87
N ALA A 90 -8.90 1.36 -2.62
CA ALA A 90 -8.30 0.38 -1.73
C ALA A 90 -9.36 -0.59 -1.16
N GLY A 91 -10.63 -0.20 -1.27
CA GLY A 91 -11.74 -0.78 -0.53
C GLY A 91 -11.72 -0.33 0.93
N GLU A 92 -12.88 -0.39 1.59
CA GLU A 92 -12.89 -0.34 3.04
C GLU A 92 -11.96 -1.45 3.56
N PRO A 93 -11.15 -1.21 4.60
CA PRO A 93 -10.48 -2.30 5.29
C PRO A 93 -11.59 -3.31 5.60
N ARG A 94 -11.51 -4.53 5.04
CA ARG A 94 -12.51 -5.57 5.26
C ARG A 94 -12.81 -5.49 6.74
N LYS A 95 -14.04 -5.08 7.12
CA LYS A 95 -14.51 -5.37 8.47
C LYS A 95 -14.38 -6.87 8.53
N LEU A 96 -13.29 -7.35 9.12
CA LEU A 96 -13.26 -8.67 9.73
C LEU A 96 -14.58 -8.69 10.46
N GLY A 97 -15.49 -9.56 10.02
CA GLY A 97 -16.75 -9.74 10.69
C GLY A 97 -16.42 -10.12 12.11
N SER A 98 -16.29 -9.13 12.98
CA SER A 98 -16.34 -9.28 14.41
C SER A 98 -17.81 -9.54 14.72
N SER A 99 -18.27 -10.73 14.32
CA SER A 99 -19.11 -11.52 15.20
C SER A 99 -18.21 -11.97 16.35
N VAL A 100 -17.76 -11.00 17.16
CA VAL A 100 -17.35 -11.25 18.53
C VAL A 100 -18.67 -11.38 19.26
N ARG A 101 -19.05 -12.63 19.49
CA ARG A 101 -20.01 -12.96 20.54
C ARG A 101 -19.43 -12.37 21.82
N LEU A 102 -20.09 -11.33 22.32
CA LEU A 102 -19.94 -10.90 23.70
C LEU A 102 -20.21 -12.14 24.57
N TRP A 103 -19.24 -12.43 25.44
CA TRP A 103 -19.32 -13.47 26.44
C TRP A 103 -20.62 -13.38 27.26
N GLY A 104 -21.20 -14.53 27.53
CA GLY A 104 -22.10 -14.79 28.65
C GLY A 104 -21.50 -15.88 29.51
#